data_AF-A0AAN4WVN1-F1
#
_entry.id   AF-A0AAN4WVN1-F1
#
_cell.length_a   1.000
_cell.length_b   1.000
_cell.length_c   1.000
_cell.angle_alpha   90.00
_cell.angle_beta   90.00
_cell.angle_gamma   90.00
#
_symmetry.space_group_name_H-M   'P 1'
#
loop_
_entity.id
_entity.type
_entity.pdbx_description
1 polymer ?
#
loop_
_entity_poly.entity_id
_entity_poly.type
_entity_poly.pdbx_seq_one_letter_code
_entity_poly.pdbx_strand_id
1 'polypeptide(L)'
;MDRPPVVRSLADGCVAVACRWRAHHPAAEIAATGDRVLVLEDTVELQCTARDHVPLRTLPGIVSMAELVRATMRLRPDRVIVGEVRGGEALDLIKVWGTGHPGGIATVHASSAQGALMRLEQLILEVALTPPRALIAEAVNVVIFIAGRGRFRHVQTIARVVGFDANGYRLVDALAETALPPFPPLPPLDFPPSTTPGELP
;
A
#
# COMPACT_ATOMS: atom_id res chain seq x y z
N MET A 1 -27.16 -5.79 -10.66
CA MET A 1 -27.10 -5.96 -9.19
C MET A 1 -25.65 -5.80 -8.80
N ASP A 2 -25.30 -4.58 -8.43
CA ASP A 2 -23.94 -4.15 -8.17
C ASP A 2 -23.56 -4.60 -6.76
N ARG A 3 -22.60 -5.52 -6.63
CA ARG A 3 -22.07 -5.90 -5.32
C ARG A 3 -20.95 -4.91 -4.99
N PRO A 4 -20.99 -4.21 -3.84
CA PRO A 4 -19.88 -3.33 -3.45
C PRO A 4 -18.58 -4.14 -3.33
N PRO A 5 -17.40 -3.54 -3.57
CA PRO A 5 -16.12 -4.21 -3.40
C PRO A 5 -15.92 -4.52 -1.92
N VAL A 6 -16.27 -5.74 -1.53
CA VAL A 6 -16.06 -6.22 -0.16
C VAL A 6 -14.64 -6.75 -0.09
N VAL A 7 -13.75 -5.98 0.55
CA VAL A 7 -12.47 -6.48 1.08
C VAL A 7 -12.85 -7.55 2.13
N ARG A 8 -13.00 -8.80 1.72
CA ARG A 8 -13.24 -9.94 2.61
C ARG A 8 -11.91 -10.60 2.88
N SER A 9 -11.68 -10.87 4.17
CA SER A 9 -10.51 -11.53 4.74
C SER A 9 -9.30 -10.60 4.93
N LEU A 10 -9.39 -9.77 5.96
CA LEU A 10 -8.21 -9.40 6.75
C LEU A 10 -8.34 -10.20 8.05
N ALA A 11 -7.34 -10.92 8.51
CA ALA A 11 -7.45 -11.67 9.76
C ALA A 11 -7.56 -10.71 10.98
N ASP A 12 -7.83 -11.25 12.18
CA ASP A 12 -8.11 -10.44 13.37
C ASP A 12 -6.90 -9.59 13.78
N GLY A 13 -7.09 -8.27 13.99
CA GLY A 13 -6.00 -7.34 14.30
C GLY A 13 -5.12 -6.97 13.10
N CYS A 14 -5.64 -7.04 11.88
CA CYS A 14 -4.94 -6.53 10.70
C CYS A 14 -4.91 -4.99 10.69
N VAL A 15 -3.71 -4.47 10.45
CA VAL A 15 -3.45 -3.06 10.20
C VAL A 15 -3.18 -2.91 8.71
N ALA A 16 -3.92 -2.03 8.04
CA ALA A 16 -3.56 -1.63 6.69
C ALA A 16 -2.52 -0.51 6.77
N VAL A 17 -1.35 -0.76 6.20
CA VAL A 17 -0.25 0.19 6.11
C VAL A 17 -0.21 0.69 4.67
N ALA A 18 -0.32 1.99 4.48
CA ALA A 18 -0.31 2.63 3.17
C ALA A 18 0.94 3.51 3.01
N CYS A 19 1.62 3.34 1.87
CA CYS A 19 2.73 4.18 1.42
C CYS A 19 2.26 5.09 0.28
N ARG A 20 2.74 6.35 0.34
CA ARG A 20 2.67 7.47 -0.60
C ARG A 20 1.41 7.47 -1.43
N TRP A 21 0.37 8.12 -0.94
CA TRP A 21 -0.86 8.32 -1.70
C TRP A 21 -0.81 9.69 -2.40
N ARG A 22 -0.56 9.76 -3.70
CA ARG A 22 -0.94 10.97 -4.46
C ARG A 22 -2.47 10.93 -4.65
N ALA A 23 -3.18 11.80 -3.92
CA ALA A 23 -4.59 12.20 -4.03
C ALA A 23 -5.73 11.21 -3.64
N HIS A 24 -6.41 11.52 -2.52
CA HIS A 24 -7.87 11.47 -2.23
C HIS A 24 -8.76 10.22 -2.31
N HIS A 25 -8.27 9.02 -2.63
CA HIS A 25 -9.21 8.07 -3.24
C HIS A 25 -9.18 6.64 -2.63
N PRO A 26 -10.25 6.07 -2.03
CA PRO A 26 -10.25 4.68 -1.55
C PRO A 26 -10.05 3.65 -2.69
N ALA A 27 -9.72 2.39 -2.36
CA ALA A 27 -9.30 1.35 -3.31
C ALA A 27 -10.18 1.14 -4.57
N ALA A 28 -11.47 1.52 -4.53
CA ALA A 28 -12.36 1.52 -5.71
C ALA A 28 -12.00 2.58 -6.77
N GLU A 29 -11.31 3.65 -6.39
CA GLU A 29 -10.91 4.75 -7.27
C GLU A 29 -9.46 4.65 -7.78
N ILE A 30 -8.63 3.73 -7.25
CA ILE A 30 -7.36 3.35 -7.92
C ILE A 30 -7.67 2.86 -9.35
N ALA A 31 -8.82 2.21 -9.54
CA ALA A 31 -9.25 1.78 -10.85
C ALA A 31 -9.48 2.94 -11.84
N ALA A 32 -9.74 4.15 -11.34
CA ALA A 32 -9.97 5.34 -12.14
C ALA A 32 -8.70 6.14 -12.45
N THR A 33 -7.58 5.90 -11.77
CA THR A 33 -6.32 6.63 -12.00
C THR A 33 -5.58 6.15 -13.25
N GLY A 34 -5.87 4.94 -13.73
CA GLY A 34 -5.10 4.29 -14.80
C GLY A 34 -3.77 3.70 -14.34
N ASP A 35 -3.54 3.66 -13.02
CA ASP A 35 -2.34 3.09 -12.40
C ASP A 35 -2.21 1.60 -12.72
N ARG A 36 -0.97 1.15 -12.95
CA ARG A 36 -0.63 -0.26 -13.01
C ARG A 36 -0.50 -0.85 -11.62
N VAL A 37 -1.45 -1.71 -11.23
CA VAL A 37 -1.57 -2.27 -9.89
C VAL A 37 -1.06 -3.72 -9.84
N LEU A 38 -0.05 -3.97 -9.02
CA LEU A 38 0.41 -5.34 -8.75
C LEU A 38 -0.16 -5.79 -7.41
N VAL A 39 -0.85 -6.92 -7.40
CA VAL A 39 -1.49 -7.49 -6.21
C VAL A 39 -0.78 -8.81 -5.89
N LEU A 40 -0.11 -8.88 -4.75
CA LEU A 40 0.72 -10.00 -4.33
C LEU A 40 0.06 -10.69 -3.13
N GLU A 41 -0.26 -11.97 -3.26
CA GLU A 41 -1.02 -12.69 -2.23
C GLU A 41 -0.53 -14.14 -2.03
N ASP A 42 -0.68 -14.66 -0.82
CA ASP A 42 -0.57 -16.11 -0.59
C ASP A 42 -1.87 -16.83 -0.96
N THR A 43 -3.00 -16.30 -0.48
CA THR A 43 -4.37 -16.73 -0.82
C THR A 43 -5.04 -15.60 -1.58
N VAL A 44 -5.64 -15.89 -2.73
CA VAL A 44 -6.30 -14.86 -3.55
C VAL A 44 -7.60 -14.41 -2.88
N GLU A 45 -7.61 -13.22 -2.31
CA GLU A 45 -8.72 -12.67 -1.55
C GLU A 45 -9.12 -11.28 -2.08
N LEU A 46 -8.14 -10.45 -2.43
CA LEU A 46 -8.33 -9.10 -2.90
C LEU A 46 -8.99 -9.07 -4.27
N GLN A 47 -10.05 -8.27 -4.37
CA GLN A 47 -10.74 -7.99 -5.63
C GLN A 47 -10.27 -6.64 -6.15
N CYS A 48 -9.43 -6.65 -7.18
CA CYS A 48 -8.95 -5.43 -7.82
C CYS A 48 -9.81 -5.12 -9.06
N THR A 49 -10.39 -3.92 -9.10
CA THR A 49 -11.18 -3.44 -10.24
C THR A 49 -10.36 -2.60 -11.21
N ALA A 50 -9.07 -2.38 -10.95
CA ALA A 50 -8.21 -1.60 -11.82
C ALA A 50 -8.03 -2.27 -13.17
N ARG A 51 -8.04 -1.46 -14.25
CA ARG A 51 -7.96 -1.97 -15.62
C ARG A 51 -6.61 -2.62 -15.92
N ASP A 52 -5.52 -1.98 -15.50
CA ASP A 52 -4.16 -2.52 -15.61
C ASP A 52 -3.75 -3.07 -14.25
N HIS A 53 -4.13 -4.33 -13.98
CA HIS A 53 -3.69 -5.02 -12.77
C HIS A 53 -3.06 -6.37 -13.08
N VAL A 54 -2.07 -6.75 -12.28
CA VAL A 54 -1.38 -8.04 -12.38
C VAL A 54 -1.47 -8.75 -11.02
N PRO A 55 -2.30 -9.81 -10.92
CA PRO A 55 -2.31 -10.64 -9.72
C PRO A 55 -1.11 -11.60 -9.75
N LEU A 56 -0.37 -11.64 -8.65
CA LEU A 56 0.77 -12.51 -8.42
C LEU A 56 0.50 -13.32 -7.15
N ARG A 57 0.63 -14.64 -7.23
CA ARG A 57 0.40 -15.54 -6.09
C ARG A 57 1.66 -16.30 -5.71
N THR A 58 1.90 -16.46 -4.42
CA THR A 58 2.95 -17.36 -3.97
C THR A 58 2.59 -18.81 -4.30
N LEU A 59 3.62 -19.64 -4.38
CA LEU A 59 3.49 -21.07 -4.54
C LEU A 59 4.52 -21.74 -3.63
N PRO A 60 4.09 -22.40 -2.54
CA PRO A 60 5.00 -22.98 -1.57
C PRO A 60 6.05 -23.89 -2.22
N GLY A 61 7.32 -23.67 -1.89
CA GLY A 61 8.46 -24.41 -2.45
C GLY A 61 8.89 -23.99 -3.87
N ILE A 62 8.18 -23.06 -4.51
CA ILE A 62 8.47 -22.60 -5.87
C ILE A 62 8.73 -21.09 -5.92
N VAL A 63 7.85 -20.28 -5.33
CA VAL A 63 8.01 -18.83 -5.27
C VAL A 63 7.44 -18.28 -3.97
N SER A 64 8.29 -17.56 -3.23
CA SER A 64 7.97 -16.89 -1.97
C SER A 64 7.43 -15.46 -2.19
N MET A 65 6.81 -14.90 -1.16
CA MET A 65 6.36 -13.50 -1.19
C MET A 65 7.52 -12.54 -1.45
N ALA A 66 8.68 -12.77 -0.82
CA ALA A 66 9.88 -11.95 -1.04
C ALA A 66 10.34 -11.96 -2.50
N GLU A 67 10.27 -13.13 -3.17
CA GLU A 67 10.59 -13.22 -4.60
C GLU A 67 9.59 -12.46 -5.47
N LEU A 68 8.29 -12.54 -5.15
CA LEU A 68 7.27 -11.75 -5.85
C LEU A 68 7.51 -10.24 -5.68
N VAL A 69 7.74 -9.78 -4.45
CA VAL A 69 8.00 -8.36 -4.15
C VAL A 69 9.22 -7.87 -4.94
N ARG A 70 10.31 -8.64 -4.98
CA ARG A 70 11.48 -8.27 -5.79
C ARG A 70 11.21 -8.24 -7.28
N ALA A 71 10.40 -9.18 -7.79
CA ALA A 71 10.02 -9.21 -9.20
C ALA A 71 9.25 -7.95 -9.61
N THR A 72 8.46 -7.35 -8.70
CA THR A 72 7.68 -6.15 -9.01
C THR A 72 8.52 -5.00 -9.51
N MET A 73 9.75 -4.80 -9.00
CA MET A 73 10.64 -3.72 -9.43
C MET A 73 10.97 -3.73 -10.92
N ARG A 74 10.87 -4.88 -11.59
CA ARG A 74 11.09 -5.01 -13.04
C ARG A 74 9.83 -4.83 -13.86
N LEU A 75 8.67 -4.82 -13.21
CA LEU A 75 7.39 -4.73 -13.85
C LEU A 75 6.93 -3.28 -14.02
N ARG A 76 7.62 -2.28 -13.48
CA ARG A 76 7.19 -0.86 -13.47
C ARG A 76 5.79 -0.69 -12.86
N PRO A 77 5.62 -1.01 -11.56
CA PRO A 77 4.34 -0.85 -10.90
C PRO A 77 4.09 0.63 -10.57
N ASP A 78 2.86 1.08 -10.69
CA ASP A 78 2.45 2.34 -10.05
C ASP A 78 2.02 2.07 -8.60
N ARG A 79 1.38 0.92 -8.36
CA ARG A 79 0.95 0.48 -7.04
C ARG A 79 1.41 -0.95 -6.78
N VAL A 80 2.01 -1.19 -5.62
CA VAL A 80 2.29 -2.54 -5.12
C VAL A 80 1.44 -2.81 -3.88
N ILE A 81 0.53 -3.77 -4.02
CA ILE A 81 -0.36 -4.23 -2.96
C ILE A 81 0.12 -5.59 -2.50
N VAL A 82 0.36 -5.75 -1.21
CA VAL A 82 0.67 -7.04 -0.59
C VAL A 82 -0.47 -7.42 0.32
N GLY A 83 -1.11 -8.56 0.06
CA GLY A 83 -2.25 -9.04 0.83
C GLY A 83 -1.94 -9.07 2.31
N GLU A 84 -0.81 -9.67 2.70
CA GLU A 84 -0.32 -9.68 4.07
C GLU A 84 1.20 -9.86 4.12
N VAL A 85 1.85 -9.11 5.01
CA VAL A 85 3.29 -9.21 5.30
C VAL A 85 3.47 -10.03 6.56
N ARG A 86 4.17 -11.16 6.44
CA ARG A 86 4.33 -12.20 7.44
C ARG A 86 5.80 -12.50 7.78
N GLY A 87 6.75 -12.06 6.95
CA GLY A 87 8.18 -12.36 7.11
C GLY A 87 9.11 -11.31 6.52
N GLY A 88 10.33 -11.74 6.22
CA GLY A 88 11.42 -10.90 5.70
C GLY A 88 11.16 -10.14 4.39
N GLU A 89 10.10 -10.47 3.64
CA GLU A 89 9.65 -9.68 2.48
C GLU A 89 9.34 -8.22 2.85
N ALA A 90 9.08 -7.94 4.13
CA ALA A 90 8.91 -6.59 4.65
C ALA A 90 10.05 -5.66 4.23
N LEU A 91 11.29 -6.13 4.21
CA LEU A 91 12.43 -5.29 3.82
C LEU A 91 12.39 -4.94 2.33
N ASP A 92 12.08 -5.92 1.49
CA ASP A 92 11.96 -5.71 0.05
C ASP A 92 10.78 -4.80 -0.27
N LEU A 93 9.67 -4.94 0.45
CA LEU A 93 8.49 -4.08 0.30
C LEU A 93 8.80 -2.63 0.67
N ILE A 94 9.47 -2.39 1.79
CA ILE A 94 9.87 -1.03 2.21
C ILE A 94 10.83 -0.41 1.19
N LYS A 95 11.72 -1.18 0.57
CA LYS A 95 12.58 -0.69 -0.52
C LYS A 95 11.78 -0.35 -1.78
N VAL A 96 10.82 -1.19 -2.17
CA VAL A 96 9.93 -0.90 -3.30
C VAL A 96 9.21 0.43 -3.07
N TRP A 97 8.66 0.63 -1.87
CA TRP A 97 7.98 1.86 -1.49
C TRP A 97 8.92 3.08 -1.37
N GLY A 98 10.15 2.88 -0.91
CA GLY A 98 11.16 3.94 -0.78
C GLY A 98 11.82 4.37 -2.09
N THR A 99 11.72 3.59 -3.18
CA THR A 99 12.45 3.83 -4.45
C THR A 99 11.67 4.66 -5.49
N GLY A 100 10.67 5.42 -5.05
CA GLY A 100 9.96 6.37 -5.93
C GLY A 100 8.76 5.79 -6.67
N HIS A 101 8.29 4.60 -6.30
CA HIS A 101 7.00 4.09 -6.78
C HIS A 101 5.84 4.91 -6.16
N PRO A 102 4.79 5.23 -6.94
CA PRO A 102 3.77 6.19 -6.54
C PRO A 102 2.80 5.72 -5.44
N GLY A 103 2.97 4.51 -4.88
CA GLY A 103 2.34 4.11 -3.62
C GLY A 103 2.10 2.62 -3.48
N GLY A 104 1.42 2.24 -2.39
CA GLY A 104 1.04 0.85 -2.15
C GLY A 104 0.29 0.65 -0.85
N ILE A 105 -0.28 -0.54 -0.68
CA ILE A 105 -0.95 -0.97 0.55
C ILE A 105 -0.40 -2.33 0.92
N ALA A 106 -0.12 -2.54 2.18
CA ALA A 106 0.05 -3.88 2.70
C ALA A 106 -0.71 -4.05 4.00
N THR A 107 -1.04 -5.29 4.34
CA THR A 107 -1.59 -5.57 5.67
C THR A 107 -0.58 -6.29 6.54
N VAL A 108 -0.64 -6.03 7.83
CA VAL A 108 0.23 -6.67 8.82
C VAL A 108 -0.57 -6.88 10.09
N HIS A 109 -0.34 -8.01 10.76
CA HIS A 109 -0.96 -8.25 12.06
C HIS A 109 -0.30 -7.43 13.17
N ALA A 110 -1.08 -6.57 13.82
CA ALA A 110 -0.63 -5.85 15.01
C ALA A 110 -1.79 -5.44 15.92
N SER A 111 -1.47 -5.15 17.18
CA SER A 111 -2.45 -4.76 18.21
C SER A 111 -2.69 -3.25 18.30
N SER A 112 -2.00 -2.44 17.49
CA SER A 112 -2.17 -0.98 17.42
C SER A 112 -1.49 -0.41 16.17
N ALA A 113 -1.74 0.87 15.86
CA ALA A 113 -1.06 1.58 14.78
C ALA A 113 0.47 1.66 15.00
N GLN A 114 0.91 2.04 16.21
CA GLN A 114 2.34 2.01 16.57
C GLN A 114 2.89 0.57 16.50
N GLY A 115 2.09 -0.39 16.95
CA GLY A 115 2.40 -1.82 16.90
C GLY A 115 2.70 -2.33 15.49
N ALA A 116 2.00 -1.82 14.47
CA ALA A 116 2.26 -2.22 13.08
C ALA A 116 3.65 -1.81 12.59
N LEU A 117 4.10 -0.59 12.94
CA LEU A 117 5.45 -0.14 12.58
C LEU A 117 6.53 -0.96 13.30
N MET A 118 6.32 -1.25 14.59
CA MET A 118 7.21 -2.15 15.34
C MET A 118 7.19 -3.58 14.78
N ARG A 119 6.03 -4.06 14.31
CA ARG A 119 5.92 -5.37 13.68
C ARG A 119 6.69 -5.42 12.37
N LEU A 120 6.61 -4.38 11.53
CA LEU A 120 7.44 -4.29 10.33
C LEU A 120 8.93 -4.35 10.65
N GLU A 121 9.40 -3.68 11.72
CA GLU A 121 10.79 -3.82 12.17
C GLU A 121 11.15 -5.26 12.51
N GLN A 122 10.30 -5.95 13.28
CA GLN A 122 10.53 -7.34 13.67
C GLN A 122 10.62 -8.27 12.47
N LEU A 123 9.73 -8.08 11.49
CA LEU A 123 9.74 -8.86 10.25
C LEU A 123 11.02 -8.59 9.42
N ILE A 124 11.47 -7.34 9.36
CA ILE A 124 12.73 -6.99 8.70
C ILE A 124 13.94 -7.62 9.41
N LEU A 125 13.90 -7.69 10.73
CA LEU A 125 14.98 -8.28 11.55
C LEU A 125 15.17 -9.78 11.28
N GLU A 126 14.22 -10.47 10.65
CA GLU A 126 14.39 -11.86 10.22
C GLU A 126 15.44 -12.01 9.10
N VAL A 127 15.68 -10.94 8.33
CA VAL A 127 16.58 -10.96 7.15
C VAL A 127 17.68 -9.90 7.20
N ALA A 128 17.68 -9.01 8.20
CA ALA A 128 18.67 -7.96 8.36
C ALA A 128 19.06 -7.77 9.84
N LEU A 129 20.33 -7.42 10.09
CA LEU A 129 20.83 -7.19 11.45
C LEU A 129 20.22 -5.95 12.12
N THR A 130 19.82 -4.95 11.33
CA THR A 130 19.22 -3.71 11.83
C THR A 130 18.07 -3.28 10.92
N PRO A 131 16.92 -2.86 11.46
CA PRO A 131 15.82 -2.38 10.64
C PRO A 131 16.07 -0.92 10.24
N PRO A 132 15.80 -0.53 8.97
CA PRO A 132 16.00 0.83 8.49
C PRO A 132 14.82 1.73 8.93
N ARG A 133 14.73 2.06 10.23
CA ARG A 133 13.58 2.77 10.83
C ARG A 133 13.22 4.08 10.17
N ALA A 134 14.22 4.87 9.79
CA ALA A 134 14.01 6.12 9.05
C ALA A 134 13.34 5.87 7.70
N LEU A 135 13.76 4.82 6.97
CA LEU A 135 13.15 4.42 5.70
C LEU A 135 11.73 3.90 5.90
N ILE A 136 11.47 3.13 6.97
CA ILE A 136 10.12 2.69 7.30
C ILE A 136 9.20 3.90 7.54
N ALA A 137 9.66 4.88 8.31
CA ALA A 137 8.90 6.09 8.62
C ALA A 137 8.69 7.02 7.42
N GLU A 138 9.61 7.00 6.45
CA GLU A 138 9.48 7.76 5.20
C GLU A 138 8.55 7.05 4.20
N ALA A 139 8.68 5.73 4.09
CA ALA A 139 7.88 4.92 3.18
C ALA A 139 6.43 4.84 3.65
N VAL A 140 6.17 4.54 4.92
CA VAL A 140 4.81 4.45 5.45
C VAL A 140 4.27 5.84 5.73
N ASN A 141 3.12 6.20 5.16
CA ASN A 141 2.50 7.50 5.43
C ASN A 141 1.25 7.41 6.28
N VAL A 142 0.45 6.36 6.11
CA VAL A 142 -0.79 6.15 6.87
C VAL A 142 -0.86 4.73 7.39
N VAL A 143 -1.32 4.61 8.63
CA VAL A 143 -1.56 3.34 9.31
C VAL A 143 -3.03 3.34 9.75
N ILE A 144 -3.81 2.42 9.18
CA ILE A 144 -5.22 2.22 9.51
C ILE A 144 -5.31 0.97 10.38
N PHE A 145 -5.61 1.16 11.66
CA PHE A 145 -5.81 0.07 12.59
C PHE A 145 -7.28 -0.36 12.61
N ILE A 146 -7.52 -1.62 12.26
CA ILE A 146 -8.85 -2.24 12.29
C ILE A 146 -8.91 -3.17 13.51
N ALA A 147 -9.83 -2.89 14.43
CA ALA A 147 -10.05 -3.67 15.64
C ALA A 147 -11.37 -4.43 15.57
N GLY A 148 -11.57 -5.33 16.53
CA GLY A 148 -12.73 -6.22 16.59
C GLY A 148 -12.57 -7.49 15.75
N ARG A 149 -13.60 -8.33 15.78
CA ARG A 149 -13.62 -9.64 15.10
C ARG A 149 -14.91 -9.85 14.33
N GLY A 150 -14.81 -10.57 13.21
CA GLY A 150 -15.96 -10.87 12.35
C GLY A 150 -16.78 -9.63 12.01
N ARG A 151 -18.07 -9.65 12.36
CA ARG A 151 -19.02 -8.55 12.10
C ARG A 151 -18.80 -7.28 12.95
N PHE A 152 -18.00 -7.35 14.01
CA PHE A 152 -17.73 -6.20 14.89
C PHE A 152 -16.44 -5.46 14.50
N ARG A 153 -15.88 -5.77 13.32
CA ARG A 153 -14.71 -5.08 12.81
C ARG A 153 -15.04 -3.62 12.52
N HIS A 154 -14.19 -2.73 13.01
CA HIS A 154 -14.30 -1.30 12.80
C HIS A 154 -12.90 -0.68 12.74
N VAL A 155 -12.79 0.44 12.02
CA VAL A 155 -11.56 1.24 12.04
C VAL A 155 -11.48 1.90 13.42
N GLN A 156 -10.47 1.52 14.20
CA GLN A 156 -10.24 2.09 15.53
C GLN A 156 -9.33 3.32 15.46
N THR A 157 -8.37 3.34 14.53
CA THR A 157 -7.41 4.45 14.43
C THR A 157 -6.98 4.65 12.98
N ILE A 158 -6.85 5.91 12.56
CA ILE A 158 -6.18 6.32 11.32
C ILE A 158 -5.05 7.25 11.72
N ALA A 159 -3.81 6.77 11.64
CA ALA A 159 -2.63 7.51 12.07
C ALA A 159 -1.77 7.88 10.87
N ARG A 160 -1.35 9.14 10.77
CA ARG A 160 -0.33 9.59 9.82
C ARG A 160 1.04 9.45 10.46
N VAL A 161 1.97 8.80 9.76
CA VAL A 161 3.37 8.72 10.18
C VAL A 161 4.07 10.01 9.75
N VAL A 162 4.66 10.73 10.70
CA VAL A 162 5.33 12.02 10.46
C VAL A 162 6.85 11.96 10.67
N GLY A 163 7.37 10.76 10.93
CA GLY A 163 8.80 10.49 11.01
C GLY A 163 9.18 9.57 12.17
N PHE A 164 10.49 9.49 12.41
CA PHE A 164 11.10 8.69 13.45
C PHE A 164 12.20 9.51 14.14
N ASP A 165 12.28 9.47 15.48
CA ASP A 165 13.33 10.12 16.27
C ASP A 165 13.78 9.25 17.46
N ALA A 166 14.51 9.84 18.41
CA ALA A 166 15.03 9.15 19.58
C ALA A 166 13.94 8.50 20.46
N ASN A 167 12.69 8.98 20.40
CA ASN A 167 11.55 8.44 21.13
C ASN A 167 10.75 7.39 20.33
N GLY A 168 11.10 7.16 19.07
CA GLY A 168 10.46 6.18 18.19
C GLY A 168 9.67 6.80 17.03
N TYR A 169 8.69 6.07 16.49
CA TYR A 169 7.82 6.59 15.44
C TYR A 169 6.88 7.65 15.98
N ARG A 170 6.78 8.76 15.26
CA ARG A 170 5.82 9.83 15.53
C ARG A 170 4.58 9.63 14.68
N LEU A 171 3.44 9.51 15.36
CA LEU A 171 2.12 9.38 14.74
C LEU A 171 1.25 10.58 15.12
N VAL A 172 0.49 11.09 14.16
CA VAL A 172 -0.60 12.06 14.41
C VAL A 172 -1.91 11.49 13.93
N ASP A 173 -3.02 11.87 14.55
CA ASP A 173 -4.34 11.47 14.08
C ASP A 173 -4.60 12.12 12.71
N ALA A 174 -4.84 11.29 11.69
CA ALA A 174 -5.06 11.77 10.34
C ALA A 174 -6.39 12.52 10.17
N LEU A 175 -7.35 12.30 11.07
CA LEU A 175 -8.67 12.94 11.05
C LEU A 175 -8.72 14.23 11.89
N ALA A 176 -7.75 14.42 12.79
CA ALA A 176 -7.75 15.55 13.71
C ALA A 176 -7.20 16.87 13.10
N GLU A 177 -6.64 16.86 11.89
CA GLU A 177 -5.94 18.02 11.33
C GLU A 177 -6.73 18.70 10.19
N THR A 178 -7.43 19.78 10.55
CA THR A 178 -8.07 20.74 9.64
C THR A 178 -7.01 21.72 9.10
N ALA A 179 -6.12 21.27 8.21
CA ALA A 179 -5.32 22.15 7.33
C ALA A 179 -4.39 21.30 6.45
N LEU A 180 -4.92 20.75 5.35
CA LEU A 180 -4.05 20.46 4.22
C LEU A 180 -3.69 21.81 3.58
N PRO A 181 -2.40 22.16 3.35
CA PRO A 181 -2.10 23.22 2.40
C PRO A 181 -2.70 22.83 1.04
N PRO A 182 -3.36 23.75 0.32
CA PRO A 182 -3.94 23.44 -0.98
C PRO A 182 -2.85 22.91 -1.91
N PHE A 183 -3.15 21.82 -2.62
CA PHE A 183 -2.24 21.32 -3.65
C PHE A 183 -2.00 22.42 -4.69
N PRO A 184 -0.76 22.57 -5.19
CA PRO A 184 -0.52 23.43 -6.34
C PRO A 184 -1.39 22.93 -7.51
N PRO A 185 -1.99 23.85 -8.30
CA PRO A 185 -2.82 23.47 -9.44
C PRO A 185 -2.01 22.59 -10.40
N LEU A 186 -2.64 21.54 -10.91
CA LEU A 186 -2.02 20.70 -11.94
C LEU A 186 -1.70 21.57 -13.17
N PRO A 187 -0.55 21.36 -13.82
CA PRO A 187 -0.30 21.97 -15.12
C PRO A 187 -1.38 21.47 -16.11
N PRO A 188 -1.82 22.32 -17.05
CA PRO A 188 -2.79 21.90 -18.06
C PRO A 188 -2.25 20.69 -18.83
N LEU A 189 -3.09 19.66 -18.96
CA LEU A 189 -2.81 18.53 -19.82
C LEU A 189 -2.91 19.01 -21.27
N ASP A 190 -1.76 19.16 -21.92
CA ASP A 190 -1.69 19.42 -23.35
C ASP A 190 -2.02 18.10 -24.07
N PHE A 191 -3.30 17.92 -24.40
CA PHE A 191 -3.71 16.82 -25.26
C PHE A 191 -3.30 17.17 -26.69
N PRO A 192 -2.48 16.34 -27.37
CA PRO A 192 -2.29 16.53 -28.80
C PRO A 192 -3.65 16.42 -29.50
N PRO A 193 -3.94 17.27 -30.50
CA PRO A 193 -5.20 17.22 -31.21
C PRO A 193 -5.40 15.82 -31.79
N SER A 194 -6.61 15.29 -31.60
CA SER A 194 -7.02 14.00 -32.14
C SER A 194 -6.79 13.99 -33.65
N THR A 195 -5.85 13.17 -34.12
CA THR A 195 -5.75 12.85 -35.54
C THR A 195 -7.01 12.08 -35.92
N THR A 196 -7.83 12.67 -36.78
CA THR A 196 -8.95 11.97 -37.41
C THR A 196 -8.38 10.80 -38.22
N PRO A 197 -8.83 9.55 -38.01
CA PRO A 197 -8.42 8.45 -38.87
C PRO A 197 -9.17 8.58 -40.20
N GLY A 198 -8.46 8.94 -41.26
CA GLY A 198 -8.94 8.79 -42.63
C GLY A 198 -8.69 9.97 -43.54
N GLU A 199 -7.44 10.16 -43.97
CA GLU A 199 -7.17 10.62 -45.33
C GLU A 199 -5.76 10.19 -45.73
N LEU A 200 -5.69 9.15 -46.58
CA LEU A 200 -4.50 8.81 -47.35
C LEU A 200 -4.65 9.47 -48.73
N PRO A 201 -3.60 10.10 -49.29
CA PRO A 201 -3.47 10.19 -50.73
C PRO A 201 -3.07 8.85 -51.35
#